data_AF-Q3MBY0-F1
#
_entry.id   AF-Q3MBY0-F1
#
_cell.length_a   1.000
_cell.length_b   1.000
_cell.length_c   1.000
_cell.angle_alpha   90.00
_cell.angle_beta   90.00
_cell.angle_gamma   90.00
#
_symmetry.space_group_name_H-M   'P 1'
#
loop_
_entity.id
_entity.type
_entity.pdbx_description
1 polymer ?
#
loop_
_entity_poly.entity_id
_entity_poly.type
_entity_poly.pdbx_seq_one_letter_code
_entity_poly.pdbx_strand_id
1 'polypeptide(L)'
;MITVSKLTFLQGTVAALVSLPVAAASISMSANSAQAAFLQGGFVLSPGTNVGFGSSSVTLTKNSLEFFPQSITPIAIQPLIGSFTEFNTGNIRNNISFGTPVKPENLFIDLGSLPISGVILPNTDTTSLTDGKNTFTLTNSTYKMIPVGNNVVVDVSLSGFFTGDNPNAITNSVGIISFSIGNTTITDIEEILNKGSGISGLTFSGAFFTNVCGRCGKIPEPATILGLGLVGGAMAISLRRKNVA
;
A
#
# COMPACT_ATOMS: atom_id res chain seq x y z
N MET A 1 -51.92 -5.10 28.07
CA MET A 1 -51.86 -3.63 28.05
C MET A 1 -50.39 -3.25 27.88
N ILE A 2 -50.14 -2.26 27.01
CA ILE A 2 -48.84 -1.60 26.68
C ILE A 2 -47.87 -2.44 25.83
N THR A 3 -47.15 -1.98 24.80
CA THR A 3 -47.24 -0.97 23.72
C THR A 3 -46.04 -1.28 22.80
N VAL A 4 -46.16 -1.04 21.49
CA VAL A 4 -45.08 -1.17 20.48
C VAL A 4 -44.14 0.06 20.51
N SER A 5 -42.81 -0.10 20.31
CA SER A 5 -42.00 0.69 19.34
C SER A 5 -40.49 0.36 19.25
N LYS A 6 -40.09 -0.06 18.03
CA LYS A 6 -38.95 0.26 17.13
C LYS A 6 -37.55 0.77 17.62
N LEU A 7 -36.55 0.27 16.85
CA LEU A 7 -35.17 0.75 16.52
C LEU A 7 -34.13 0.59 17.65
N THR A 8 -32.85 0.20 17.43
CA THR A 8 -31.93 0.52 16.33
C THR A 8 -30.76 -0.48 16.23
N PHE A 9 -30.40 -0.77 14.99
CA PHE A 9 -29.11 -1.15 14.42
C PHE A 9 -27.89 -0.55 15.17
N LEU A 10 -27.01 -1.38 15.76
CA LEU A 10 -25.55 -1.17 15.84
C LEU A 10 -24.88 -2.30 16.65
N GLN A 11 -23.61 -2.56 16.34
CA GLN A 11 -22.62 -3.33 17.10
C GLN A 11 -22.57 -4.85 16.87
N GLY A 12 -21.65 -5.23 15.98
CA GLY A 12 -21.19 -6.60 15.87
C GLY A 12 -19.99 -6.81 14.95
N THR A 13 -19.15 -5.78 14.71
CA THR A 13 -17.92 -5.91 13.92
C THR A 13 -16.71 -5.51 14.76
N VAL A 14 -16.40 -6.34 15.74
CA VAL A 14 -15.11 -6.36 16.42
C VAL A 14 -14.72 -7.83 16.55
N ALA A 15 -13.53 -8.18 16.05
CA ALA A 15 -12.74 -9.39 16.28
C ALA A 15 -12.39 -10.19 15.01
N ALA A 16 -11.36 -9.70 14.29
CA ALA A 16 -10.38 -10.57 13.62
C ALA A 16 -9.11 -9.78 13.22
N LEU A 17 -8.53 -9.00 14.14
CA LEU A 17 -7.09 -8.72 14.09
C LEU A 17 -6.40 -9.99 14.60
N VAL A 18 -6.20 -10.96 13.72
CA VAL A 18 -5.40 -12.15 14.04
C VAL A 18 -3.95 -11.71 14.07
N SER A 19 -3.50 -11.39 15.28
CA SER A 19 -2.14 -11.48 15.81
C SER A 19 -1.07 -11.92 14.78
N LEU A 20 -0.54 -10.93 14.06
CA LEU A 20 0.87 -11.00 13.69
C LEU A 20 1.67 -11.09 14.99
N PRO A 21 2.72 -11.92 15.09
CA PRO A 21 3.57 -11.92 16.27
C PRO A 21 4.19 -10.52 16.43
N VAL A 22 3.64 -9.74 17.36
CA VAL A 22 4.25 -8.51 17.86
C VAL A 22 5.42 -8.92 18.74
N ALA A 23 6.55 -9.21 18.12
CA ALA A 23 7.84 -9.16 18.80
C ALA A 23 8.44 -7.78 18.53
N ALA A 24 7.91 -6.78 19.25
CA ALA A 24 8.55 -5.47 19.35
C ALA A 24 9.76 -5.60 20.28
N ALA A 25 10.93 -5.81 19.69
CA ALA A 25 12.21 -5.62 20.38
C ALA A 25 13.21 -5.03 19.39
N SER A 26 12.97 -3.78 18.99
CA SER A 26 13.98 -2.99 18.29
C SER A 26 14.68 -2.13 19.32
N ILE A 27 15.79 -2.65 19.84
CA ILE A 27 16.74 -1.91 20.65
C ILE A 27 17.24 -0.75 19.77
N SER A 28 17.00 0.48 20.20
CA SER A 28 17.46 1.69 19.51
C SER A 28 18.99 1.65 19.40
N MET A 29 19.51 1.36 18.21
CA MET A 29 20.93 1.56 17.91
C MET A 29 21.11 3.02 17.48
N SER A 30 22.01 3.70 18.18
CA SER A 30 22.36 5.11 18.00
C SER A 30 22.77 5.41 16.55
N ALA A 31 22.13 6.42 15.97
CA ALA A 31 22.51 7.05 14.71
C ALA A 31 23.98 7.47 14.75
N ASN A 32 24.83 6.85 13.92
CA ASN A 32 26.15 7.37 13.60
C ASN A 32 26.48 7.11 12.14
N SER A 33 26.80 8.21 11.44
CA SER A 33 27.21 8.36 10.03
C SER A 33 26.19 8.00 8.95
N ALA A 34 25.26 8.92 8.69
CA ALA A 34 24.59 9.01 7.39
C ALA A 34 25.62 9.40 6.30
N GLN A 35 26.33 8.41 5.76
CA GLN A 35 26.63 8.47 4.33
C GLN A 35 25.28 8.31 3.65
N ALA A 36 24.82 9.33 2.93
CA ALA A 36 23.56 9.31 2.23
C ALA A 36 23.56 8.17 1.20
N ALA A 37 23.08 7.02 1.66
CA ALA A 37 23.21 5.74 1.01
C ALA A 37 22.08 5.58 -0.01
N PHE A 38 22.37 4.80 -1.05
CA PHE A 38 21.34 4.31 -1.96
C PHE A 38 20.26 3.59 -1.16
N LEU A 39 19.00 3.97 -1.34
CA LEU A 39 17.87 3.25 -0.75
C LEU A 39 17.79 1.85 -1.35
N GLN A 40 18.20 0.85 -0.58
CA GLN A 40 18.35 -0.53 -0.99
C GLN A 40 17.53 -1.53 -0.17
N GLY A 41 17.01 -2.57 -0.82
CA GLY A 41 16.28 -3.64 -0.16
C GLY A 41 14.79 -3.65 -0.53
N GLY A 42 13.94 -3.89 0.46
CA GLY A 42 12.49 -3.98 0.26
C GLY A 42 11.72 -3.88 1.57
N PHE A 43 10.46 -3.47 1.43
CA PHE A 43 9.49 -3.35 2.52
C PHE A 43 8.14 -3.89 2.06
N VAL A 44 7.19 -3.97 2.99
CA VAL A 44 5.77 -4.18 2.73
C VAL A 44 5.04 -2.91 3.16
N LEU A 45 4.05 -2.47 2.38
CA LEU A 45 3.14 -1.40 2.78
C LEU A 45 1.76 -1.94 3.19
N SER A 46 1.14 -1.26 4.14
CA SER A 46 -0.27 -1.43 4.46
C SER A 46 -0.94 -0.06 4.61
N PRO A 47 -2.28 0.00 4.50
CA PRO A 47 -3.00 1.26 4.66
C PRO A 47 -2.74 1.85 6.04
N GLY A 48 -2.48 3.16 6.07
CA GLY A 48 -2.41 3.95 7.29
C GLY A 48 -3.77 4.50 7.70
N THR A 49 -3.78 5.31 8.75
CA THR A 49 -4.95 6.05 9.22
C THR A 49 -4.58 7.47 9.57
N ASN A 50 -5.37 8.42 9.09
CA ASN A 50 -5.31 9.81 9.54
C ASN A 50 -6.51 10.08 10.43
N VAL A 51 -6.27 10.29 11.72
CA VAL A 51 -7.31 10.52 12.73
C VAL A 51 -7.91 11.92 12.50
N GLY A 52 -9.05 11.93 11.81
CA GLY A 52 -9.74 13.13 11.34
C GLY A 52 -10.26 12.99 9.91
N PHE A 53 -9.61 12.15 9.09
CA PHE A 53 -9.98 11.94 7.69
C PHE A 53 -10.30 10.47 7.35
N GLY A 54 -9.85 9.52 8.18
CA GLY A 54 -10.12 8.09 8.01
C GLY A 54 -8.90 7.27 7.61
N SER A 55 -9.15 6.00 7.30
CA SER A 55 -8.12 5.07 6.82
C SER A 55 -7.82 5.29 5.35
N SER A 56 -6.59 5.00 4.96
CA SER A 56 -6.16 5.10 3.58
C SER A 56 -6.92 4.13 2.70
N SER A 57 -7.46 4.63 1.59
CA SER A 57 -8.28 3.86 0.67
C SER A 57 -8.01 4.27 -0.78
N VAL A 58 -8.47 3.44 -1.71
CA VAL A 58 -8.27 3.61 -3.14
C VAL A 58 -9.59 3.57 -3.87
N THR A 59 -9.73 4.42 -4.87
CA THR A 59 -10.72 4.30 -5.93
C THR A 59 -10.04 3.85 -7.21
N LEU A 60 -10.45 2.70 -7.75
CA LEU A 60 -10.05 2.25 -9.09
C LEU A 60 -10.97 2.91 -10.12
N THR A 61 -10.40 3.63 -11.07
CA THR A 61 -11.08 4.09 -12.28
C THR A 61 -10.52 3.36 -13.49
N LYS A 62 -11.12 3.57 -14.67
CA LYS A 62 -10.62 3.00 -15.92
C LYS A 62 -9.15 3.35 -16.19
N ASN A 63 -8.74 4.55 -15.80
CA ASN A 63 -7.46 5.14 -16.19
C ASN A 63 -6.57 5.48 -14.98
N SER A 64 -7.00 5.24 -13.74
CA SER A 64 -6.22 5.66 -12.56
C SER A 64 -6.52 4.84 -11.31
N LEU A 65 -5.59 4.90 -10.36
CA LEU A 65 -5.88 4.71 -8.94
C LEU A 65 -5.84 6.06 -8.23
N GLU A 66 -6.92 6.36 -7.53
CA GLU A 66 -7.05 7.58 -6.74
C GLU A 66 -6.95 7.25 -5.26
N PHE A 67 -6.03 7.91 -4.56
CA PHE A 67 -5.75 7.63 -3.16
C PHE A 67 -6.39 8.67 -2.25
N PHE A 68 -6.95 8.21 -1.13
CA PHE A 68 -7.56 9.03 -0.10
C PHE A 68 -7.03 8.60 1.28
N PRO A 69 -6.85 9.51 2.26
CA PRO A 69 -7.09 10.95 2.19
C PRO A 69 -5.97 11.75 1.50
N GLN A 70 -6.30 12.86 0.87
CA GLN A 70 -5.34 13.85 0.36
C GLN A 70 -5.29 15.07 1.31
N SER A 71 -4.17 15.79 1.43
CA SER A 71 -2.90 15.69 0.70
C SER A 71 -1.87 14.71 1.30
N ILE A 72 -2.17 14.10 2.44
CA ILE A 72 -1.34 13.07 3.05
C ILE A 72 -2.15 11.79 3.16
N THR A 73 -1.84 10.82 2.29
CA THR A 73 -2.37 9.45 2.38
C THR A 73 -1.34 8.59 3.13
N PRO A 74 -1.50 8.36 4.44
CA PRO A 74 -0.52 7.60 5.20
C PRO A 74 -0.52 6.12 4.80
N ILE A 75 0.67 5.53 4.75
CA ILE A 75 0.87 4.08 4.67
C ILE A 75 1.82 3.64 5.77
N ALA A 76 1.52 2.53 6.42
CA ALA A 76 2.48 1.89 7.31
C ALA A 76 3.51 1.15 6.46
N ILE A 77 4.79 1.26 6.84
CA ILE A 77 5.91 0.60 6.18
C ILE A 77 6.48 -0.42 7.15
N GLN A 78 6.56 -1.67 6.69
CA GLN A 78 7.27 -2.74 7.38
C GLN A 78 8.52 -3.10 6.57
N PRO A 79 9.71 -2.65 6.97
CA PRO A 79 10.94 -3.00 6.30
C PRO A 79 11.19 -4.51 6.40
N LEU A 80 11.60 -5.13 5.29
CA LEU A 80 11.97 -6.54 5.25
C LEU A 80 13.49 -6.69 5.23
N ILE A 81 14.16 -5.95 4.34
CA ILE A 81 15.60 -6.02 4.12
C ILE A 81 16.16 -4.65 3.71
N GLY A 82 17.45 -4.44 3.98
CA GLY A 82 18.21 -3.30 3.48
C GLY A 82 18.01 -2.00 4.27
N SER A 83 18.19 -0.87 3.61
CA SER A 83 18.26 0.47 4.22
C SER A 83 16.89 1.12 4.47
N PHE A 84 15.80 0.37 4.33
CA PHE A 84 14.45 0.88 4.61
C PHE A 84 14.09 0.80 6.11
N THR A 85 14.98 0.27 6.95
CA THR A 85 14.73 0.06 8.39
C THR A 85 14.49 1.33 9.20
N GLU A 86 14.89 2.48 8.65
CA GLU A 86 14.71 3.80 9.28
C GLU A 86 13.30 4.37 9.08
N PHE A 87 12.52 3.78 8.15
CA PHE A 87 11.17 4.23 7.84
C PHE A 87 10.14 3.28 8.45
N ASN A 88 9.10 3.85 9.04
CA ASN A 88 7.93 3.10 9.49
C ASN A 88 6.63 3.59 8.85
N THR A 89 6.69 4.68 8.07
CA THR A 89 5.53 5.32 7.45
C THR A 89 5.93 5.88 6.09
N GLY A 90 4.98 5.98 5.17
CA GLY A 90 5.12 6.76 3.96
C GLY A 90 3.86 7.57 3.68
N ASN A 91 3.96 8.50 2.74
CA ASN A 91 2.85 9.24 2.20
C ASN A 91 2.71 8.94 0.70
N ILE A 92 1.51 8.53 0.27
CA ILE A 92 1.17 8.46 -1.15
C ILE A 92 0.78 9.86 -1.62
N ARG A 93 1.69 10.51 -2.35
CA ARG A 93 1.58 11.93 -2.73
C ARG A 93 0.76 12.15 -3.99
N ASN A 94 0.65 11.14 -4.85
CA ASN A 94 0.03 11.27 -6.16
C ASN A 94 -0.78 10.03 -6.54
N ASN A 95 -1.75 10.25 -7.42
CA ASN A 95 -2.51 9.18 -8.06
C ASN A 95 -1.65 8.42 -9.08
N ILE A 96 -2.01 7.16 -9.31
CA ILE A 96 -1.42 6.35 -10.39
C ILE A 96 -2.28 6.52 -11.62
N SER A 97 -1.67 6.72 -12.79
CA SER A 97 -2.37 6.77 -14.08
C SER A 97 -1.98 5.58 -14.96
N PHE A 98 -2.93 5.09 -15.75
CA PHE A 98 -2.74 3.99 -16.69
C PHE A 98 -2.81 4.51 -18.14
N GLY A 99 -2.04 3.90 -19.04
CA GLY A 99 -2.18 4.11 -20.49
C GLY A 99 -1.64 5.45 -21.04
N THR A 100 -1.12 6.34 -20.20
CA THR A 100 -0.32 7.51 -20.62
C THR A 100 1.07 7.42 -19.98
N PRO A 101 2.14 7.91 -20.64
CA PRO A 101 3.45 7.97 -20.01
C PRO A 101 3.32 8.70 -18.68
N VAL A 102 3.75 8.04 -17.60
CA VAL A 102 3.76 8.69 -16.29
C VAL A 102 4.66 9.91 -16.41
N LYS A 103 4.18 11.08 -15.95
CA LYS A 103 4.96 12.31 -16.02
C LYS A 103 6.30 12.09 -15.31
N PRO A 104 7.42 12.59 -15.85
CA PRO A 104 8.76 12.36 -15.30
C PRO A 104 8.96 12.86 -13.85
N GLU A 105 8.00 13.61 -13.30
CA GLU A 105 8.03 14.16 -11.93
C GLU A 105 6.95 13.56 -11.02
N ASN A 106 6.42 12.36 -11.33
CA ASN A 106 5.42 11.73 -10.46
C ASN A 106 6.04 11.13 -9.19
N LEU A 107 6.31 12.01 -8.21
CA LEU A 107 6.65 11.63 -6.84
C LEU A 107 5.48 10.87 -6.24
N PHE A 108 5.58 9.55 -6.18
CA PHE A 108 4.48 8.69 -5.77
C PHE A 108 4.50 8.43 -4.25
N ILE A 109 5.65 8.05 -3.70
CA ILE A 109 5.81 7.80 -2.26
C ILE A 109 6.88 8.72 -1.69
N ASP A 110 6.64 9.24 -0.50
CA ASP A 110 7.60 9.99 0.32
C ASP A 110 7.72 9.26 1.66
N LEU A 111 8.91 8.71 1.95
CA LEU A 111 9.14 7.83 3.09
C LEU A 111 9.62 8.63 4.29
N GLY A 112 9.06 8.32 5.45
CA GLY A 112 9.45 8.95 6.70
C GLY A 112 9.14 8.09 7.90
N SER A 113 8.94 8.76 9.03
CA SER A 113 8.72 8.11 10.30
C SER A 113 7.73 8.90 11.14
N LEU A 114 6.79 8.17 11.75
CA LEU A 114 5.84 8.67 12.73
C LEU A 114 6.03 7.93 14.06
N PRO A 115 5.56 8.50 15.19
CA PRO A 115 5.57 7.79 16.48
C PRO A 115 4.81 6.46 16.43
N ILE A 116 3.76 6.38 15.61
CA ILE A 116 2.97 5.17 15.37
C ILE A 116 2.95 4.92 13.87
N SER A 117 3.43 3.75 13.45
CA SER A 117 3.54 3.37 12.03
C SER A 117 2.21 3.55 11.29
N GLY A 118 2.23 4.37 10.24
CA GLY A 118 1.06 4.65 9.39
C GLY A 118 -0.06 5.44 10.07
N VAL A 119 0.08 5.91 11.31
CA VAL A 119 -0.99 6.61 12.03
C VAL A 119 -0.64 8.07 12.28
N ILE A 120 -1.44 8.97 11.69
CA ILE A 120 -1.37 10.40 11.93
C ILE A 120 -2.43 10.75 12.98
N LEU A 121 -1.98 11.11 14.18
CA LEU A 121 -2.84 11.68 15.23
C LEU A 121 -2.99 13.19 15.02
N PRO A 122 -3.99 13.85 15.63
CA PRO A 122 -4.07 15.30 15.65
C PRO A 122 -2.76 15.91 16.17
N ASN A 123 -2.25 16.93 15.47
CA ASN A 123 -0.99 17.62 15.78
C ASN A 123 0.29 16.77 15.69
N THR A 124 0.24 15.60 15.06
CA THR A 124 1.47 14.85 14.73
C THR A 124 2.29 15.65 13.73
N ASP A 125 3.60 15.75 13.97
CA ASP A 125 4.52 16.28 12.98
C ASP A 125 4.60 15.34 11.77
N THR A 126 4.24 15.85 10.60
CA THR A 126 4.22 15.12 9.32
C THR A 126 5.26 15.65 8.34
N THR A 127 6.19 16.51 8.80
CA THR A 127 7.23 17.11 7.95
C THR A 127 8.07 16.04 7.25
N SER A 128 8.44 14.96 7.94
CA SER A 128 9.18 13.82 7.37
C SER A 128 8.44 13.04 6.28
N LEU A 129 7.13 13.28 6.08
CA LEU A 129 6.31 12.63 5.06
C LEU A 129 6.06 13.53 3.84
N THR A 130 6.63 14.74 3.84
CA THR A 130 6.38 15.77 2.83
C THR A 130 7.63 16.57 2.47
N ASP A 131 8.79 16.20 2.99
CA ASP A 131 10.05 16.94 2.80
C ASP A 131 10.69 16.71 1.43
N GLY A 132 10.15 15.76 0.64
CA GLY A 132 10.65 15.44 -0.69
C GLY A 132 11.93 14.62 -0.68
N LYS A 133 12.31 14.03 0.45
CA LYS A 133 13.44 13.12 0.59
C LYS A 133 12.98 11.67 0.68
N ASN A 134 13.90 10.73 0.45
CA ASN A 134 13.62 9.29 0.51
C ASN A 134 12.39 8.89 -0.31
N THR A 135 12.31 9.43 -1.51
CA THR A 135 11.10 9.36 -2.34
C THR A 135 11.18 8.23 -3.35
N PHE A 136 10.01 7.72 -3.74
CA PHE A 136 9.85 6.87 -4.92
C PHE A 136 9.17 7.67 -6.04
N THR A 137 9.89 7.85 -7.15
CA THR A 137 9.34 8.45 -8.37
C THR A 137 8.83 7.34 -9.28
N LEU A 138 7.54 7.39 -9.60
CA LEU A 138 6.89 6.44 -10.50
C LEU A 138 7.16 6.84 -11.95
N THR A 139 7.65 5.91 -12.76
CA THR A 139 7.88 6.12 -14.21
C THR A 139 6.96 5.28 -15.08
N ASN A 140 6.44 4.16 -14.57
CA ASN A 140 5.48 3.34 -15.28
C ASN A 140 4.57 2.57 -14.33
N SER A 141 3.33 2.36 -14.77
CA SER A 141 2.33 1.58 -14.05
C SER A 141 1.43 0.82 -15.00
N THR A 142 1.20 -0.44 -14.69
CA THR A 142 0.23 -1.30 -15.40
C THR A 142 -0.58 -2.07 -14.38
N TYR A 143 -1.78 -2.49 -14.74
CA TYR A 143 -2.58 -3.36 -13.88
C TYR A 143 -3.12 -4.55 -14.64
N LYS A 144 -3.42 -5.61 -13.90
CA LYS A 144 -4.15 -6.79 -14.37
C LYS A 144 -5.23 -7.15 -13.36
N MET A 145 -6.34 -7.67 -13.87
CA MET A 145 -7.40 -8.25 -13.04
C MET A 145 -7.30 -9.77 -13.10
N ILE A 146 -7.32 -10.41 -11.95
CA ILE A 146 -7.18 -11.85 -11.78
C ILE A 146 -8.42 -12.37 -11.06
N PRO A 147 -9.16 -13.34 -11.63
CA PRO A 147 -10.28 -13.94 -10.94
C PRO A 147 -9.78 -14.91 -9.86
N VAL A 148 -10.30 -14.77 -8.64
CA VAL A 148 -9.97 -15.64 -7.49
C VAL A 148 -11.27 -16.07 -6.81
N GLY A 149 -11.81 -17.22 -7.24
CA GLY A 149 -13.13 -17.68 -6.79
C GLY A 149 -14.22 -16.70 -7.19
N ASN A 150 -15.01 -16.21 -6.21
CA ASN A 150 -16.05 -15.20 -6.45
C ASN A 150 -15.54 -13.76 -6.27
N ASN A 151 -14.24 -13.55 -6.26
CA ASN A 151 -13.61 -12.26 -6.07
C ASN A 151 -12.70 -11.96 -7.26
N VAL A 152 -12.33 -10.70 -7.42
CA VAL A 152 -11.32 -10.26 -8.38
C VAL A 152 -10.20 -9.56 -7.63
N VAL A 153 -8.96 -9.99 -7.87
CA VAL A 153 -7.77 -9.30 -7.40
C VAL A 153 -7.28 -8.38 -8.52
N VAL A 154 -6.96 -7.15 -8.18
CA VAL A 154 -6.30 -6.21 -9.08
C VAL A 154 -4.87 -6.06 -8.63
N ASP A 155 -3.93 -6.48 -9.48
CA ASP A 155 -2.50 -6.33 -9.25
C ASP A 155 -1.99 -5.16 -10.09
N VAL A 156 -1.39 -4.17 -9.44
CA VAL A 156 -0.81 -2.99 -10.09
C VAL A 156 0.70 -3.07 -10.00
N SER A 157 1.35 -3.32 -11.13
CA SER A 157 2.81 -3.30 -11.24
C SER A 157 3.30 -1.89 -11.43
N LEU A 158 4.27 -1.49 -10.60
CA LEU A 158 4.90 -0.18 -10.56
C LEU A 158 6.37 -0.32 -10.95
N SER A 159 6.89 0.63 -11.71
CA SER A 159 8.31 0.76 -11.99
C SER A 159 8.72 2.21 -11.82
N GLY A 160 9.92 2.41 -11.28
CA GLY A 160 10.40 3.72 -10.94
C GLY A 160 11.77 3.65 -10.29
N PHE A 161 12.08 4.68 -9.49
CA PHE A 161 13.34 4.74 -8.77
C PHE A 161 13.16 5.43 -7.42
N PHE A 162 13.95 4.99 -6.45
CA PHE A 162 14.12 5.68 -5.18
C PHE A 162 15.21 6.74 -5.28
N THR A 163 14.98 7.88 -4.65
CA THR A 163 15.98 8.92 -4.40
C THR A 163 16.10 9.10 -2.88
N GLY A 164 17.26 8.76 -2.30
CA GLY A 164 17.52 8.97 -0.87
C GLY A 164 17.74 10.45 -0.52
N ASP A 165 18.15 10.72 0.72
CA ASP A 165 18.51 12.07 1.20
C ASP A 165 19.55 12.80 0.32
N ASN A 166 20.44 12.04 -0.33
CA ASN A 166 21.31 12.59 -1.37
C ASN A 166 20.64 12.41 -2.74
N PRO A 167 20.36 13.49 -3.48
CA PRO A 167 19.64 13.42 -4.75
C PRO A 167 20.40 12.62 -5.84
N ASN A 168 21.70 12.39 -5.66
CA ASN A 168 22.50 11.58 -6.57
C ASN A 168 22.42 10.06 -6.28
N ALA A 169 21.84 9.67 -5.15
CA ALA A 169 21.70 8.28 -4.72
C ALA A 169 20.40 7.67 -5.28
N ILE A 170 20.38 7.47 -6.60
CA ILE A 170 19.22 6.95 -7.33
C ILE A 170 19.29 5.42 -7.42
N THR A 171 18.19 4.74 -7.08
CA THR A 171 18.09 3.27 -7.17
C THR A 171 16.84 2.84 -7.90
N ASN A 172 16.99 2.14 -9.03
CA ASN A 172 15.85 1.61 -9.78
C ASN A 172 15.13 0.53 -8.98
N SER A 173 13.80 0.63 -8.91
CA SER A 173 12.95 -0.31 -8.21
C SER A 173 11.69 -0.64 -8.99
N VAL A 174 11.23 -1.86 -8.80
CA VAL A 174 9.88 -2.29 -9.19
C VAL A 174 9.08 -2.55 -7.92
N GLY A 175 7.77 -2.34 -7.98
CA GLY A 175 6.83 -2.56 -6.89
C GLY A 175 5.53 -3.18 -7.41
N ILE A 176 4.73 -3.79 -6.54
CA ILE A 176 3.39 -4.26 -6.89
C ILE A 176 2.43 -3.86 -5.79
N ILE A 177 1.30 -3.23 -6.10
CA ILE A 177 0.21 -2.97 -5.14
C ILE A 177 -0.97 -3.85 -5.55
N SER A 178 -1.51 -4.62 -4.61
CA SER A 178 -2.66 -5.48 -4.87
C SER A 178 -3.86 -5.08 -4.01
N PHE A 179 -5.07 -5.19 -4.57
CA PHE A 179 -6.32 -5.06 -3.82
C PHE A 179 -7.37 -6.06 -4.33
N SER A 180 -8.30 -6.43 -3.46
CA SER A 180 -9.34 -7.42 -3.76
C SER A 180 -10.72 -6.76 -3.79
N ILE A 181 -11.51 -7.10 -4.80
CA ILE A 181 -12.91 -6.70 -4.96
C ILE A 181 -13.75 -7.95 -4.77
N GLY A 182 -14.61 -7.95 -3.74
CA GLY A 182 -15.39 -9.12 -3.36
C GLY A 182 -16.68 -9.29 -4.14
N ASN A 183 -17.13 -10.53 -4.31
CA ASN A 183 -18.43 -10.89 -4.89
C ASN A 183 -18.71 -10.28 -6.27
N THR A 184 -17.73 -10.36 -7.18
CA THR A 184 -17.83 -9.75 -8.52
C THR A 184 -17.03 -10.56 -9.53
N THR A 185 -17.28 -10.30 -10.81
CA THR A 185 -16.51 -10.84 -11.94
C THR A 185 -15.70 -9.74 -12.62
N ILE A 186 -14.71 -10.13 -13.43
CA ILE A 186 -13.93 -9.16 -14.23
C ILE A 186 -14.85 -8.39 -15.17
N THR A 187 -15.83 -9.07 -15.78
CA THR A 187 -16.80 -8.46 -16.68
C THR A 187 -17.61 -7.37 -15.99
N ASP A 188 -18.09 -7.61 -14.77
CA ASP A 188 -18.85 -6.60 -14.01
C ASP A 188 -18.00 -5.36 -13.72
N ILE A 189 -16.73 -5.57 -13.33
CA ILE A 189 -15.79 -4.47 -13.08
C ILE A 189 -15.55 -3.68 -14.37
N GLU A 190 -15.24 -4.36 -15.47
CA GLU A 190 -15.01 -3.72 -16.76
C GLU A 190 -16.22 -2.90 -17.22
N GLU A 191 -17.44 -3.39 -16.99
CA GLU A 191 -18.66 -2.62 -17.27
C GLU A 191 -18.74 -1.33 -16.44
N ILE A 192 -18.46 -1.40 -15.14
CA ILE A 192 -18.46 -0.22 -14.25
C ILE A 192 -17.42 0.81 -14.73
N LEU A 193 -16.20 0.35 -15.01
CA LEU A 193 -15.11 1.22 -15.45
C LEU A 193 -15.38 1.81 -16.85
N ASN A 194 -15.97 1.04 -17.76
CA ASN A 194 -16.31 1.52 -19.11
C ASN A 194 -17.46 2.53 -19.12
N LYS A 195 -18.36 2.50 -18.13
CA LYS A 195 -19.39 3.53 -17.89
C LYS A 195 -18.82 4.82 -17.30
N GLY A 196 -17.50 4.88 -17.02
CA GLY A 196 -16.83 6.02 -16.40
C GLY A 196 -17.02 6.11 -14.89
N SER A 197 -17.58 5.06 -14.27
CA SER A 197 -17.71 4.97 -12.81
C SER A 197 -16.43 4.40 -12.18
N GLY A 198 -16.17 4.74 -10.92
CA GLY A 198 -15.06 4.20 -10.13
C GLY A 198 -15.52 3.21 -9.07
N ILE A 199 -14.64 2.29 -8.67
CA ILE A 199 -14.85 1.37 -7.56
C ILE A 199 -14.09 1.90 -6.35
N SER A 200 -14.81 2.46 -5.38
CA SER A 200 -14.24 3.14 -4.21
C SER A 200 -14.12 2.23 -2.97
N GLY A 201 -13.35 2.71 -1.99
CA GLY A 201 -13.20 2.03 -0.69
C GLY A 201 -12.31 0.79 -0.75
N LEU A 202 -11.50 0.66 -1.80
CA LEU A 202 -10.57 -0.45 -1.94
C LEU A 202 -9.43 -0.30 -0.94
N THR A 203 -9.08 -1.40 -0.30
CA THR A 203 -7.96 -1.49 0.63
C THR A 203 -6.85 -2.27 -0.05
N PHE A 204 -5.63 -1.73 -0.05
CA PHE A 204 -4.47 -2.41 -0.65
C PHE A 204 -3.71 -3.25 0.37
N SER A 205 -3.17 -4.37 -0.09
CA SER A 205 -2.41 -5.32 0.73
C SER A 205 -1.02 -5.51 0.15
N GLY A 206 -0.02 -4.89 0.77
CA GLY A 206 1.38 -5.13 0.46
C GLY A 206 1.86 -4.43 -0.80
N ALA A 207 3.11 -3.99 -0.75
CA ALA A 207 3.90 -3.78 -1.94
C ALA A 207 5.33 -4.14 -1.65
N PHE A 208 5.92 -4.93 -2.53
CA PHE A 208 7.29 -5.37 -2.41
C PHE A 208 8.14 -4.60 -3.40
N PHE A 209 9.02 -3.75 -2.89
CA PHE A 209 9.99 -3.04 -3.70
C PHE A 209 11.30 -3.83 -3.73
N THR A 210 11.83 -4.13 -4.92
CA THR A 210 13.18 -4.70 -5.05
C THR A 210 14.01 -3.89 -6.01
N ASN A 211 15.27 -3.68 -5.64
CA ASN A 211 16.19 -2.98 -6.49
C ASN A 211 16.93 -3.90 -7.44
N VAL A 212 17.08 -3.42 -8.67
CA VAL A 212 18.02 -3.95 -9.64
C VAL A 212 19.33 -3.22 -9.44
N CYS A 213 20.11 -3.62 -8.44
CA CYS A 213 21.52 -3.23 -8.38
C CYS A 213 22.23 -4.00 -9.51
N GLY A 214 22.90 -3.33 -10.46
CA GLY A 214 23.62 -3.98 -11.57
C GLY A 214 24.76 -4.94 -11.17
N ARG A 215 24.98 -5.14 -9.86
CA ARG A 215 25.91 -6.11 -9.26
C ARG A 215 25.27 -7.04 -8.22
N CYS A 216 23.96 -6.96 -7.99
CA CYS A 216 23.26 -7.73 -6.96
C CYS A 216 22.24 -8.63 -7.66
N GLY A 217 22.36 -9.93 -7.42
CA GLY A 217 21.80 -10.99 -8.24
C GLY A 217 20.29 -10.92 -8.49
N LYS A 218 19.95 -11.46 -9.66
CA LYS A 218 18.65 -11.92 -10.19
C LYS A 218 17.37 -11.43 -9.50
N ILE A 219 16.56 -10.74 -10.30
CA ILE A 219 15.12 -10.53 -10.13
C ILE A 219 14.46 -11.88 -9.73
N PRO A 220 13.71 -11.95 -8.61
CA PRO A 220 12.86 -13.11 -8.35
C PRO A 220 11.88 -13.25 -9.52
N GLU A 221 11.97 -14.37 -10.23
CA GLU A 221 11.10 -14.62 -11.38
C GLU A 221 9.62 -14.49 -10.98
N PRO A 222 8.72 -14.18 -11.94
CA PRO A 222 7.29 -13.90 -11.69
C PRO A 222 6.58 -14.92 -10.78
N ALA A 223 7.07 -16.16 -10.69
CA ALA A 223 6.58 -17.19 -9.78
C ALA A 223 6.75 -16.86 -8.28
N THR A 224 7.81 -16.17 -7.88
CA THR A 224 8.04 -15.78 -6.46
C THR A 224 7.10 -14.65 -6.04
N ILE A 225 6.80 -13.76 -6.98
CA ILE A 225 5.86 -12.64 -6.84
C ILE A 225 4.41 -13.14 -6.79
N LEU A 226 4.06 -14.14 -7.61
CA LEU A 226 2.78 -14.87 -7.52
C LEU A 226 2.59 -15.54 -6.15
N GLY A 227 3.68 -16.02 -5.54
CA GLY A 227 3.67 -16.57 -4.18
C GLY A 227 3.22 -15.56 -3.12
N LEU A 228 3.58 -14.29 -3.24
CA LEU A 228 3.15 -13.21 -2.33
C LEU A 228 1.73 -12.70 -2.63
N GLY A 229 1.34 -12.64 -3.91
CA GLY A 229 -0.05 -12.37 -4.30
C GLY A 229 -1.01 -13.45 -3.77
N LEU A 230 -0.56 -14.69 -3.71
CA LEU A 230 -1.29 -15.80 -3.05
C LEU A 230 -1.35 -15.66 -1.53
N VAL A 231 -0.37 -15.06 -0.86
CA VAL A 231 -0.44 -14.77 0.58
C VAL A 231 -1.48 -13.69 0.88
N GLY A 232 -1.58 -12.65 0.04
CA GLY A 232 -2.69 -11.68 0.09
C GLY A 232 -4.07 -12.33 -0.15
N GLY A 233 -4.16 -13.21 -1.14
CA GLY A 233 -5.36 -14.01 -1.41
C GLY A 233 -5.71 -15.01 -0.29
N ALA A 234 -4.71 -15.62 0.36
CA ALA A 234 -4.91 -16.54 1.47
C ALA A 234 -5.43 -15.84 2.72
N MET A 235 -5.03 -14.58 2.98
CA MET A 235 -5.61 -13.77 4.05
C MET A 235 -7.08 -13.40 3.75
N ALA A 236 -7.43 -13.11 2.49
CA ALA A 236 -8.83 -12.89 2.10
C ALA A 236 -9.69 -14.18 2.17
N ILE A 237 -9.13 -15.36 1.86
CA ILE A 237 -9.82 -16.66 1.98
C ILE A 237 -9.93 -17.09 3.45
N SER A 238 -8.96 -16.75 4.30
CA SER A 238 -9.02 -17.02 5.74
C SER A 238 -10.16 -16.28 6.45
N LEU A 239 -10.61 -15.14 5.91
CA LEU A 239 -11.79 -14.43 6.43
C LEU A 239 -13.13 -15.11 6.05
N ARG A 240 -13.14 -16.04 5.08
CA ARG A 240 -14.38 -16.68 4.60
C ARG A 240 -14.70 -18.03 5.26
N ARG A 241 -13.78 -18.61 6.04
CA ARG A 241 -13.99 -19.93 6.66
C ARG A 241 -14.71 -19.91 8.02
N LYS A 242 -15.27 -18.77 8.44
CA LYS A 242 -15.91 -18.63 9.75
C LYS A 242 -17.44 -18.49 9.76
N ASN A 243 -18.13 -18.92 8.69
CA ASN A 243 -19.59 -19.03 8.65
C ASN A 243 -20.05 -20.38 8.04
N VAL A 244 -19.60 -21.49 8.62
CA VAL A 244 -20.32 -22.78 8.48
C VAL A 244 -20.41 -23.39 9.88
N ALA A 245 -21.46 -23.02 10.59
CA ALA A 245 -22.17 -23.79 11.61
C ALA A 245 -23.54 -23.14 11.79
#